data_AF-A0A2E5KHW4-F1
#
_entry.id   AF-A0A2E5KHW4-F1
#
_cell.length_a   1.000
_cell.length_b   1.000
_cell.length_c   1.000
_cell.angle_alpha   90.00
_cell.angle_beta   90.00
_cell.angle_gamma   90.00
#
_symmetry.space_group_name_H-M   'P 1'
#
loop_
_entity.id
_entity.type
_entity.pdbx_description
1 polymer ?
#
loop_
_entity_poly.entity_id
_entity_poly.type
_entity_poly.pdbx_seq_one_letter_code
_entity_poly.pdbx_strand_id
1 'polypeptide(L)'
;MLTLANTYPIINQETALHYLGTFNNIGANSRARYGGMLKGFLNHMGITFDTKFKRPKLLPQRVLHEDVKKLKEAIKNKQTHKQSAFRDLVLIETAIKTGMRRGELANLLVSHIAFEANRIVVMDGKGSKDRTI
;
A
#
# COMPACT_ATOMS: atom_id res chain seq x y z
N MET A 1 18.89 -13.33 10.15
CA MET A 1 18.66 -12.30 9.10
C MET A 1 19.95 -11.47 9.03
N LEU A 2 20.69 -11.51 7.91
CA LEU A 2 21.96 -10.78 7.77
C LEU A 2 21.68 -9.29 7.62
N THR A 3 22.19 -8.47 8.54
CA THR A 3 22.10 -7.00 8.52
C THR A 3 23.46 -6.43 8.08
N LEU A 4 23.48 -5.25 7.46
CA LEU A 4 24.73 -4.61 7.02
C LEU A 4 25.80 -4.59 8.12
N ALA A 5 25.41 -4.22 9.35
CA ALA A 5 26.29 -4.13 10.51
C ALA A 5 26.83 -5.49 11.00
N ASN A 6 26.12 -6.59 10.72
CA ASN A 6 26.56 -7.95 11.05
C ASN A 6 27.37 -8.59 9.92
N THR A 7 27.26 -8.07 8.70
CA THR A 7 27.92 -8.62 7.50
C THR A 7 29.26 -7.94 7.23
N TYR A 8 29.41 -6.64 7.53
CA TYR A 8 30.62 -5.89 7.25
C TYR A 8 31.21 -5.30 8.53
N PRO A 9 32.50 -5.56 8.83
CA PRO A 9 33.17 -4.99 10.00
C PRO A 9 33.39 -3.47 9.88
N ILE A 10 33.44 -2.95 8.64
CA ILE A 10 33.58 -1.52 8.35
C ILE A 10 32.35 -1.08 7.56
N ILE A 11 31.64 -0.09 8.09
CA ILE A 11 30.45 0.49 7.45
C ILE A 11 30.89 1.76 6.72
N ASN A 12 30.80 1.74 5.40
CA ASN A 12 31.06 2.88 4.54
C ASN A 12 30.15 2.81 3.30
N GLN A 13 30.27 3.78 2.39
CA GLN A 13 29.43 3.82 1.18
C GLN A 13 29.61 2.57 0.28
N GLU A 14 30.82 2.03 0.20
CA GLU A 14 31.13 0.87 -0.66
C GLU A 14 30.49 -0.41 -0.11
N THR A 15 30.65 -0.68 1.19
CA THR A 15 30.04 -1.86 1.83
C THR A 15 28.52 -1.79 1.82
N ALA A 16 27.97 -0.58 1.97
CA ALA A 16 26.54 -0.32 1.80
C ALA A 16 26.02 -0.62 0.38
N LEU A 17 26.77 -0.23 -0.66
CA LEU A 17 26.42 -0.55 -2.05
C LEU A 17 26.52 -2.05 -2.33
N HIS A 18 27.56 -2.71 -1.84
CA HIS A 18 27.73 -4.16 -1.99
C HIS A 18 26.57 -4.91 -1.33
N TYR A 19 26.19 -4.52 -0.11
CA TYR A 19 25.02 -5.07 0.57
C TYR A 19 23.73 -4.88 -0.23
N LEU A 20 23.50 -3.70 -0.82
CA LEU A 20 22.33 -3.50 -1.69
C LEU A 20 22.39 -4.34 -2.97
N GLY A 21 23.60 -4.64 -3.46
CA GLY A 21 23.86 -5.52 -4.59
C GLY A 21 23.48 -6.98 -4.35
N THR A 22 23.45 -7.46 -3.10
CA THR A 22 23.02 -8.83 -2.80
C THR A 22 21.51 -9.03 -2.98
N PHE A 23 20.72 -7.95 -3.05
CA PHE A 23 19.25 -7.98 -3.19
C PHE A 23 18.80 -7.76 -4.64
N ASN A 24 19.45 -8.42 -5.61
CA ASN A 24 19.05 -8.32 -7.02
C ASN A 24 17.77 -9.07 -7.36
N ASN A 25 17.33 -10.00 -6.50
CA ASN A 25 16.13 -10.82 -6.67
C ASN A 25 14.82 -10.11 -6.28
N ILE A 26 14.88 -8.90 -5.71
CA ILE A 26 13.69 -8.15 -5.30
C ILE A 26 13.32 -7.05 -6.30
N GLY A 27 12.03 -6.74 -6.40
CA GLY A 27 11.52 -5.72 -7.32
C GLY A 27 12.15 -4.34 -7.11
N ALA A 28 12.28 -3.57 -8.19
CA ALA A 28 12.95 -2.27 -8.21
C ALA A 28 12.38 -1.25 -7.19
N ASN A 29 11.05 -1.26 -6.94
CA ASN A 29 10.44 -0.44 -5.89
C ASN A 29 10.90 -0.83 -4.48
N SER A 30 11.11 -2.12 -4.23
CA SER A 30 11.66 -2.59 -2.96
C SER A 30 13.12 -2.20 -2.85
N ARG A 31 13.95 -2.42 -3.88
CA ARG A 31 15.36 -1.99 -3.89
C ARG A 31 15.52 -0.50 -3.58
N ALA A 32 14.71 0.35 -4.20
CA ALA A 32 14.73 1.78 -3.96
C ALA A 32 14.25 2.17 -2.54
N ARG A 33 13.40 1.36 -1.90
CA ARG A 33 13.04 1.53 -0.48
C ARG A 33 14.19 1.15 0.43
N TYR A 34 14.81 -0.02 0.22
CA TYR A 34 15.98 -0.46 0.98
C TYR A 34 17.14 0.54 0.87
N GLY A 35 17.43 1.05 -0.33
CA GLY A 35 18.43 2.10 -0.52
C GLY A 35 18.10 3.39 0.24
N GLY A 36 16.82 3.80 0.28
CA GLY A 36 16.37 4.95 1.07
C GLY A 36 16.46 4.74 2.59
N MET A 37 16.10 3.55 3.08
CA MET A 37 16.25 3.17 4.48
C MET A 37 17.72 3.19 4.90
N LEU A 38 18.58 2.59 4.07
CA LEU A 38 20.02 2.54 4.31
C LEU A 38 20.63 3.95 4.31
N LYS A 39 20.22 4.81 3.38
CA LYS A 39 20.61 6.23 3.39
C LYS A 39 20.27 6.91 4.71
N GLY A 40 19.04 6.71 5.22
CA GLY A 40 18.62 7.28 6.50
C GLY A 40 19.47 6.78 7.68
N PHE A 41 19.75 5.47 7.70
CA PHE A 41 20.60 4.85 8.72
C PHE A 41 22.05 5.36 8.69
N LEU A 42 22.69 5.41 7.52
CA LEU A 42 24.06 5.88 7.38
C LEU A 42 24.19 7.37 7.73
N ASN A 43 23.23 8.19 7.30
CA ASN A 43 23.20 9.60 7.67
C ASN A 43 23.09 9.80 9.19
N HIS A 44 22.31 8.96 9.88
CA HIS A 44 22.23 8.99 11.34
C HIS A 44 23.57 8.64 12.02
N MET A 45 24.39 7.80 11.39
CA MET A 45 25.75 7.47 11.84
C MET A 45 26.81 8.50 11.42
N GLY A 46 26.42 9.59 10.73
CA GLY A 46 27.36 10.58 10.19
C GLY A 46 28.10 10.13 8.93
N ILE A 47 27.70 9.03 8.30
CA ILE A 47 28.31 8.50 7.07
C ILE A 47 27.53 9.03 5.87
N THR A 48 28.18 9.76 4.98
CA THR A 48 27.55 10.28 3.76
C THR A 48 27.25 9.14 2.78
N PHE A 49 26.02 9.07 2.30
CA PHE A 49 25.58 8.10 1.29
C PHE A 49 24.84 8.79 0.13
N ASP A 50 25.59 9.22 -0.89
CA ASP A 50 25.05 10.00 -2.02
C ASP A 50 24.62 9.15 -3.22
N THR A 51 23.98 8.01 -2.96
CA THR A 51 23.43 7.17 -4.03
C THR A 51 21.96 7.51 -4.27
N LYS A 52 21.59 7.83 -5.52
CA LYS A 52 20.20 8.08 -5.94
C LYS A 52 19.56 6.80 -6.45
N PHE A 53 18.54 6.31 -5.75
CA PHE A 53 17.76 5.15 -6.19
C PHE A 53 16.54 5.61 -7.01
N LYS A 54 16.57 5.39 -8.32
CA LYS A 54 15.44 5.68 -9.20
C LYS A 54 14.28 4.74 -8.86
N ARG A 55 13.15 5.31 -8.44
CA ARG A 55 11.91 4.55 -8.28
C ARG A 55 11.22 4.43 -9.64
N PRO A 56 10.92 3.21 -10.12
CA PRO A 56 10.15 3.06 -11.34
C PRO A 56 8.75 3.61 -11.13
N LYS A 57 8.29 4.48 -12.06
CA LYS A 57 6.91 4.95 -12.09
C LYS A 57 6.05 3.91 -12.81
N LEU A 58 5.71 2.84 -12.11
CA LEU A 58 4.81 1.82 -12.63
C LEU A 58 3.36 2.29 -12.46
N LEU A 59 2.57 2.17 -13.53
CA LEU A 59 1.13 2.35 -13.43
C LEU A 59 0.52 1.15 -12.69
N PRO A 60 -0.52 1.36 -11.86
CA PRO A 60 -1.28 0.25 -11.31
C PRO A 60 -1.83 -0.65 -12.41
N GLN A 61 -1.96 -1.94 -12.12
CA GLN A 61 -2.62 -2.87 -13.02
C GLN A 61 -4.08 -2.42 -13.24
N ARG A 62 -4.50 -2.36 -14.51
CA ARG A 62 -5.89 -2.05 -14.87
C ARG A 62 -6.78 -3.23 -14.49
N VAL A 63 -7.89 -2.93 -13.80
CA VAL A 63 -8.95 -3.89 -13.52
C VAL A 63 -10.02 -3.74 -14.61
N LEU A 64 -10.43 -4.85 -15.24
CA LEU A 64 -11.48 -4.82 -16.26
C LEU A 64 -12.87 -4.92 -15.63
N HIS A 65 -13.87 -4.37 -16.31
CA HIS A 65 -15.27 -4.46 -15.87
C HIS A 65 -15.74 -5.91 -15.75
N GLU A 66 -15.25 -6.79 -16.63
CA GLU A 66 -15.55 -8.22 -16.58
C GLU A 66 -14.98 -8.91 -15.35
N ASP A 67 -13.80 -8.50 -14.87
CA ASP A 67 -13.20 -9.07 -13.66
C ASP A 67 -14.02 -8.66 -12.42
N VAL A 68 -14.49 -7.42 -12.40
CA VAL A 68 -15.40 -6.92 -11.36
C VAL A 68 -16.73 -7.68 -11.39
N LYS A 69 -17.28 -7.93 -12.58
CA LYS A 69 -18.52 -8.70 -12.74
C LYS A 69 -18.35 -10.13 -12.24
N LYS A 70 -17.27 -10.81 -12.64
CA LYS A 70 -16.92 -12.16 -12.16
C LYS A 70 -16.78 -12.20 -10.65
N LEU A 71 -16.16 -11.19 -10.05
CA LEU A 71 -16.04 -11.07 -8.59
C LEU A 71 -17.41 -10.95 -7.91
N LYS A 72 -18.30 -10.10 -8.42
CA LYS A 72 -19.66 -9.94 -7.89
C LYS A 72 -20.47 -11.24 -7.99
N GLU A 73 -20.38 -11.94 -9.12
CA GLU A 73 -21.05 -13.24 -9.31
C GLU A 73 -20.49 -14.32 -8.37
N ALA A 74 -19.17 -14.36 -8.18
CA ALA A 74 -18.54 -15.28 -7.23
C ALA A 74 -19.02 -15.05 -5.77
N ILE A 75 -19.28 -13.79 -5.40
CA ILE A 75 -19.79 -13.44 -4.07
C ILE A 75 -21.25 -13.84 -3.91
N LYS A 76 -22.10 -13.60 -4.93
CA LYS A 76 -23.51 -14.00 -4.93
C LYS A 76 -23.68 -15.52 -4.80
N ASN A 77 -22.86 -16.27 -5.55
CA ASN A 77 -22.95 -17.73 -5.62
C ASN A 77 -22.26 -18.42 -4.44
N LYS A 78 -21.62 -17.67 -3.55
CA LYS A 78 -20.97 -18.21 -2.36
C LYS A 78 -22.02 -18.73 -1.39
N GLN A 79 -22.16 -20.05 -1.32
CA GLN A 79 -22.96 -20.73 -0.30
C GLN A 79 -22.32 -20.49 1.07
N THR A 80 -22.94 -19.64 1.89
CA THR A 80 -22.48 -19.37 3.25
C THR A 80 -23.65 -19.33 4.21
N HIS A 81 -23.48 -19.96 5.38
CA HIS A 81 -24.46 -19.92 6.47
C HIS A 81 -24.59 -18.54 7.12
N LYS A 82 -23.70 -17.59 6.78
CA LYS A 82 -23.74 -16.21 7.26
C LYS A 82 -24.27 -15.35 6.13
N GLN A 83 -25.17 -14.40 6.39
CA GLN A 83 -25.69 -13.45 5.40
C GLN A 83 -24.62 -12.42 4.93
N SER A 84 -23.40 -12.87 4.62
CA SER A 84 -22.27 -12.01 4.30
C SER A 84 -22.26 -11.56 2.84
N ALA A 85 -22.95 -12.28 1.94
CA ALA A 85 -22.97 -11.96 0.52
C ALA A 85 -23.48 -10.53 0.25
N PHE A 86 -24.59 -10.14 0.90
CA PHE A 86 -25.12 -8.77 0.76
C PHE A 86 -24.13 -7.71 1.23
N ARG A 87 -23.55 -7.89 2.43
CA ARG A 87 -22.53 -6.99 2.98
C ARG A 87 -21.33 -6.87 2.05
N ASP A 88 -20.81 -7.99 1.57
CA ASP A 88 -19.62 -8.03 0.73
C ASP A 88 -19.88 -7.34 -0.64
N LEU A 89 -21.09 -7.50 -1.19
CA LEU A 89 -21.53 -6.78 -2.38
C LEU A 89 -21.60 -5.26 -2.16
N VAL A 90 -22.20 -4.83 -1.05
CA VAL A 90 -22.27 -3.39 -0.69
C VAL A 90 -20.88 -2.80 -0.52
N LEU A 91 -19.96 -3.49 0.16
CA LEU A 91 -18.57 -3.03 0.32
C LEU A 91 -17.86 -2.85 -1.03
N ILE A 92 -18.05 -3.77 -1.97
CA ILE A 92 -17.44 -3.67 -3.31
C ILE A 92 -18.06 -2.56 -4.13
N GLU A 93 -19.39 -2.41 -4.12
CA GLU A 93 -20.08 -1.31 -4.80
C GLU A 93 -19.60 0.04 -4.29
N THR A 94 -19.54 0.21 -2.97
CA THR A 94 -19.02 1.44 -2.36
C THR A 94 -17.57 1.66 -2.75
N ALA A 95 -16.70 0.64 -2.70
CA ALA A 95 -15.30 0.77 -3.10
C ALA A 95 -15.12 1.23 -4.55
N ILE A 96 -15.89 0.66 -5.49
CA ILE A 96 -15.80 0.97 -6.91
C ILE A 96 -16.31 2.39 -7.19
N LYS A 97 -17.42 2.78 -6.57
CA LYS A 97 -18.05 4.09 -6.82
C LYS A 97 -17.29 5.25 -6.17
N THR A 98 -16.62 5.01 -5.03
CA THR A 98 -15.98 6.07 -4.24
C THR A 98 -14.46 6.10 -4.38
N GLY A 99 -13.83 4.99 -4.80
CA GLY A 99 -12.36 4.89 -4.83
C GLY A 99 -11.70 4.93 -3.45
N MET A 100 -12.44 4.66 -2.38
CA MET A 100 -11.90 4.61 -1.02
C MET A 100 -10.84 3.52 -0.85
N ARG A 101 -9.84 3.79 -0.01
CA ARG A 101 -8.81 2.81 0.35
C ARG A 101 -9.43 1.72 1.24
N ARG A 102 -8.85 0.51 1.21
CA ARG A 102 -9.30 -0.62 2.05
C ARG A 102 -9.45 -0.24 3.54
N GLY A 103 -8.47 0.49 4.09
CA GLY A 103 -8.53 0.92 5.50
C GLY A 103 -9.63 1.96 5.78
N GLU A 104 -9.92 2.83 4.81
CA GLU A 104 -10.97 3.84 4.93
C GLU A 104 -12.36 3.17 4.89
N LEU A 105 -12.55 2.17 4.02
CA LEU A 105 -13.79 1.37 3.99
C LEU A 105 -14.00 0.54 5.26
N ALA A 106 -12.92 -0.04 5.79
CA ALA A 106 -12.98 -0.85 7.01
C ALA A 106 -13.37 -0.01 8.25
N ASN A 107 -13.04 1.28 8.24
CA ASN A 107 -13.32 2.23 9.32
C ASN A 107 -14.53 3.12 9.05
N LEU A 108 -15.33 2.83 8.01
CA LEU A 108 -16.51 3.62 7.68
C LEU A 108 -17.62 3.36 8.70
N LEU A 109 -18.04 4.42 9.41
CA LEU A 109 -19.16 4.39 10.34
C LEU A 109 -20.43 4.92 9.67
N VAL A 110 -21.60 4.50 10.17
CA VAL A 110 -22.89 5.00 9.69
C VAL A 110 -23.01 6.52 9.89
N SER A 111 -22.45 7.05 10.98
CA SER A 111 -22.39 8.49 11.27
C SER A 111 -21.60 9.31 10.24
N HIS A 112 -20.75 8.66 9.44
CA HIS A 112 -19.99 9.32 8.37
C HIS A 112 -20.79 9.45 7.06
N ILE A 113 -22.00 8.87 7.00
CA ILE A 113 -22.85 8.88 5.82
C ILE A 113 -23.96 9.90 6.02
N ALA A 114 -23.90 10.98 5.26
CA ALA A 114 -24.94 12.01 5.24
C ALA A 114 -25.96 11.65 4.15
N PHE A 115 -26.97 10.84 4.51
CA PHE A 115 -28.00 10.39 3.58
C PHE A 115 -28.76 11.55 2.91
N GLU A 116 -29.11 12.59 3.68
CA GLU A 116 -29.79 13.79 3.15
C GLU A 116 -28.95 14.57 2.13
N ALA A 117 -27.63 14.55 2.28
CA ALA A 117 -26.71 15.28 1.43
C ALA A 117 -26.10 14.41 0.32
N ASN A 118 -26.41 13.10 0.27
CA ASN A 118 -25.79 12.10 -0.61
C ASN A 118 -24.25 12.14 -0.56
N ARG A 119 -23.67 12.27 0.65
CA ARG A 119 -22.22 12.41 0.85
C ARG A 119 -21.68 11.38 1.81
N ILE A 120 -20.43 10.97 1.57
CA ILE A 120 -19.66 10.15 2.51
C ILE A 120 -18.45 10.94 2.98
N VAL A 121 -18.29 11.05 4.29
CA VAL A 121 -17.11 11.67 4.91
C VAL A 121 -16.08 10.58 5.23
N VAL A 122 -14.90 10.70 4.65
CA VAL A 122 -13.76 9.83 4.96
C VAL A 122 -12.94 10.49 6.04
N MET A 123 -13.05 9.98 7.26
CA MET A 123 -12.27 10.44 8.41
C MET A 123 -10.87 9.83 8.40
N ASP A 124 -9.88 10.59 8.87
CA ASP A 124 -8.50 10.12 9.09
C ASP A 124 -7.89 9.46 7.84
N GLY A 125 -8.08 10.07 6.68
CA GLY A 125 -7.46 9.64 5.43
C GLY A 125 -5.93 9.73 5.50
N LYS A 126 -5.26 9.39 4.39
CA LYS A 126 -3.78 9.44 4.32
C LYS A 126 -3.23 10.80 4.81
N GLY A 127 -2.43 10.75 5.87
CA GLY A 127 -1.85 11.94 6.52
C GLY A 127 -2.80 12.63 7.49
N SER A 128 -3.79 11.91 8.04
CA SER A 128 -4.81 12.41 8.97
C SER A 128 -5.62 13.56 8.37
N LYS A 129 -5.98 13.42 7.09
CA LYS A 129 -6.76 14.41 6.35
C LYS A 129 -8.12 13.84 6.02
N ASP A 130 -9.15 14.55 6.45
CA ASP A 130 -10.52 14.24 6.10
C ASP A 130 -10.81 14.65 4.65
N ARG A 131 -11.72 13.93 4.02
CA ARG A 131 -12.26 14.32 2.70
C ARG A 131 -13.70 13.88 2.54
N THR A 132 -14.44 14.61 1.72
CA THR A 132 -15.81 14.25 1.33
C THR A 132 -15.82 13.67 -0.08
N ILE A 133 -16.62 12.62 -0.27
CA ILE A 133 -16.93 12.00 -1.56
C ILE A 133 -18.40 12.26 -1.87
#